data_AF-A0A1E4B1Y4-F1
#
_entry.id   AF-A0A1E4B1Y4-F1
#
_cell.length_a   1.000
_cell.length_b   1.000
_cell.length_c   1.000
_cell.angle_alpha   90.00
_cell.angle_beta   90.00
_cell.angle_gamma   90.00
#
_symmetry.space_group_name_H-M   'P 1'
#
loop_
_entity.id
_entity.type
_entity.pdbx_description
1 polymer ?
#
loop_
_entity_poly.entity_id
_entity_poly.type
_entity_poly.pdbx_seq_one_letter_code
_entity_poly.pdbx_strand_id
1 'polypeptide(L)'
;MLSRSRFNPAPGLIDFWNEFRKPNPYRWPILGVSAIPAMLILGWALSQTHFKEPERPRVTYITSFAEDRTIDEIIASNLENQEIKELRAAKQAEIAKAKRDAYMALGAATGLDVKEMARKADERRAAEEAAAEAERAEQREHFAKLPAASESAAP
;
A
#
# COMPACT_ATOMS: atom_id res chain seq x y z
N MET A 1 -2.83 -14.72 -48.34
CA MET A 1 -3.44 -13.43 -48.78
C MET A 1 -2.78 -12.20 -48.13
N LEU A 2 -1.43 -12.14 -48.03
CA LEU A 2 -0.70 -10.96 -47.50
C LEU A 2 -0.21 -10.00 -48.61
N SER A 3 -0.24 -10.43 -49.87
CA SER A 3 0.30 -9.70 -51.02
C SER A 3 -0.36 -8.33 -51.26
N ARG A 4 -1.60 -8.11 -50.80
CA ARG A 4 -2.37 -6.85 -50.98
C ARG A 4 -2.60 -6.06 -49.69
N SER A 5 -1.93 -6.43 -48.59
CA SER A 5 -2.03 -5.73 -47.30
C SER A 5 -1.15 -4.48 -47.30
N ARG A 6 -1.68 -3.37 -46.79
CA ARG A 6 -0.90 -2.12 -46.57
C ARG A 6 0.25 -2.29 -45.57
N PHE A 7 0.20 -3.36 -44.77
CA PHE A 7 1.23 -3.72 -43.80
C PHE A 7 2.20 -4.79 -44.34
N ASN A 8 2.20 -5.04 -45.66
CA ASN A 8 3.17 -5.93 -46.28
C ASN A 8 4.52 -5.21 -46.40
N PRO A 9 5.60 -5.70 -45.76
CA PRO A 9 6.92 -5.07 -45.85
C PRO A 9 7.65 -5.37 -47.15
N ALA A 10 7.19 -6.35 -47.95
CA ALA A 10 7.88 -6.80 -49.15
C ALA A 10 8.12 -5.70 -50.21
N PRO A 11 7.14 -4.81 -50.52
CA PRO A 11 7.37 -3.71 -51.46
C PRO A 11 8.47 -2.75 -50.99
N GLY A 12 8.49 -2.41 -49.70
CA GLY A 12 9.51 -1.51 -49.15
C GLY A 12 10.93 -2.10 -49.19
N LEU A 13 11.07 -3.41 -48.97
CA LEU A 13 12.36 -4.10 -49.12
C LEU A 13 12.84 -4.14 -50.58
N ILE A 14 11.92 -4.32 -51.52
CA ILE A 14 12.23 -4.32 -52.96
C ILE A 14 12.67 -2.92 -53.41
N ASP A 15 11.96 -1.87 -52.99
CA ASP A 15 12.31 -0.48 -53.31
C ASP A 15 13.67 -0.08 -52.73
N PHE A 16 13.95 -0.45 -51.49
CA PHE A 16 15.26 -0.26 -50.86
C PHE A 16 16.37 -0.96 -51.64
N TRP A 17 16.17 -2.22 -52.01
CA TRP A 17 17.18 -3.01 -52.74
C TRP A 17 17.45 -2.47 -54.15
N ASN A 18 16.42 -1.97 -54.83
CA ASN A 18 16.56 -1.31 -56.11
C ASN A 18 17.37 -0.02 -56.02
N GLU A 19 17.16 0.79 -54.99
CA GLU A 19 17.93 2.03 -54.76
C GLU A 19 19.38 1.72 -54.37
N PHE A 20 19.60 0.73 -53.50
CA PHE A 20 20.92 0.36 -53.01
C PHE A 20 21.86 -0.17 -54.10
N ARG A 21 21.30 -0.90 -55.10
CA ARG A 21 22.06 -1.43 -56.24
C ARG A 21 22.51 -0.37 -57.24
N LYS A 22 21.95 0.84 -57.21
CA LYS A 22 22.38 1.92 -58.11
C LYS A 22 23.86 2.27 -57.84
N PRO A 23 24.64 2.63 -58.87
CA PRO A 23 26.03 3.04 -58.71
C PRO A 23 26.09 4.47 -58.15
N ASN A 24 25.73 4.65 -56.88
CA ASN A 24 25.86 5.90 -56.15
C ASN A 24 27.09 5.82 -55.22
N PRO A 25 28.05 6.77 -55.30
CA PRO A 25 29.22 6.79 -54.42
C PRO A 25 28.86 6.91 -52.92
N TYR A 26 27.68 7.43 -52.59
CA TYR A 26 27.25 7.70 -51.21
C TYR A 26 26.30 6.66 -50.60
N ARG A 27 26.06 5.51 -51.27
CA ARG A 27 25.12 4.48 -50.79
C ARG A 27 25.41 3.96 -49.37
N TRP A 28 26.70 3.80 -49.02
CA TRP A 28 27.11 3.36 -47.68
C TRP A 28 27.03 4.47 -46.62
N PRO A 29 27.51 5.69 -46.87
CA PRO A 29 27.30 6.83 -45.96
C PRO A 29 25.84 7.10 -45.64
N ILE A 30 24.97 7.13 -46.65
CA ILE A 30 23.53 7.40 -46.47
C ILE A 30 22.88 6.30 -45.62
N LEU A 31 23.19 5.03 -45.92
CA LEU A 31 22.71 3.89 -45.14
C LEU A 31 23.17 3.99 -43.68
N GLY A 32 24.46 4.27 -43.46
CA GLY A 32 25.03 4.44 -42.14
C GLY A 32 24.33 5.51 -41.32
N VAL A 33 24.17 6.71 -41.90
CA VAL A 33 23.48 7.84 -41.23
C VAL A 33 22.02 7.50 -40.94
N SER A 34 21.32 6.86 -41.87
CA SER A 34 19.91 6.46 -41.69
C SER A 34 19.70 5.42 -40.58
N ALA A 35 20.71 4.59 -40.31
CA ALA A 35 20.65 3.57 -39.27
C ALA A 35 20.94 4.11 -37.86
N ILE A 36 21.59 5.28 -37.72
CA ILE A 36 21.97 5.85 -36.42
C ILE A 36 20.78 5.99 -35.46
N PRO A 37 19.63 6.59 -35.83
CA PRO A 37 18.52 6.75 -34.89
C PRO A 37 17.98 5.42 -34.37
N ALA A 38 17.85 4.42 -35.25
CA ALA A 38 17.39 3.08 -34.87
C ALA A 38 18.39 2.40 -33.93
N MET A 39 19.69 2.47 -34.23
CA MET A 39 20.74 1.90 -33.39
C MET A 39 20.80 2.57 -32.01
N LEU A 40 20.60 3.88 -31.92
CA LEU A 40 20.57 4.60 -30.63
C LEU A 40 19.38 4.17 -29.77
N ILE A 41 18.18 4.08 -30.35
CA ILE A 41 16.97 3.64 -29.64
C ILE A 41 17.13 2.20 -29.16
N LEU A 42 17.61 1.31 -30.04
CA LEU A 42 17.82 -0.10 -29.69
C LEU A 42 18.93 -0.25 -28.65
N GLY A 43 20.05 0.48 -28.78
CA GLY A 43 21.13 0.46 -27.80
C GLY A 43 20.67 0.92 -26.42
N TRP A 44 19.87 1.99 -26.36
CA TRP A 44 19.25 2.43 -25.12
C TRP A 44 18.28 1.39 -24.54
N ALA A 45 17.38 0.85 -25.37
CA ALA A 45 16.41 -0.16 -24.93
C ALA A 45 17.07 -1.45 -24.43
N LEU A 46 18.17 -1.87 -25.05
CA LEU A 46 18.93 -3.07 -24.66
C LEU A 46 19.85 -2.82 -23.44
N SER A 47 20.14 -1.56 -23.10
CA SER A 47 20.95 -1.19 -21.94
C SER A 47 20.20 -1.27 -20.60
N GLN A 48 18.90 -1.58 -20.63
CA GLN A 48 18.08 -1.71 -19.44
C GLN A 48 18.62 -2.83 -18.54
N THR A 49 19.08 -2.47 -17.34
CA THR A 49 19.49 -3.42 -16.32
C THR A 49 18.25 -4.02 -15.65
N HIS A 50 18.02 -5.32 -15.83
CA HIS A 50 17.03 -6.05 -15.08
C HIS A 50 17.61 -6.45 -13.72
N PHE A 51 17.09 -5.86 -12.64
CA PHE A 51 17.35 -6.36 -11.30
C PHE A 51 16.62 -7.68 -11.12
N LYS A 52 17.34 -8.74 -10.68
CA LYS A 52 16.74 -10.02 -10.30
C LYS A 52 15.62 -9.75 -9.28
N GLU A 53 14.49 -10.45 -9.40
CA GLU A 53 13.46 -10.43 -8.36
C GLU A 53 14.11 -10.70 -7.00
N PRO A 54 13.82 -9.89 -5.96
CA PRO A 54 14.41 -10.09 -4.64
C PRO A 54 14.14 -11.52 -4.18
N GLU A 55 15.17 -12.20 -3.66
CA GLU A 55 14.97 -13.51 -3.05
C GLU A 55 13.98 -13.37 -1.89
N ARG A 56 12.99 -14.28 -1.83
CA ARG A 56 11.98 -14.24 -0.76
C ARG A 56 12.69 -14.22 0.59
N PRO A 57 12.33 -13.32 1.51
CA PRO A 57 12.98 -13.23 2.81
C PRO A 57 12.79 -14.55 3.56
N ARG A 58 13.84 -15.01 4.23
CA ARG A 58 13.74 -16.12 5.18
C ARG A 58 13.10 -15.60 6.46
N VAL A 59 11.89 -16.05 6.74
CA VAL A 59 11.16 -15.71 7.97
C VAL A 59 11.42 -16.80 9.01
N THR A 60 12.00 -16.43 10.15
CA THR A 60 12.12 -17.30 11.32
C THR A 60 10.97 -16.99 12.26
N TYR A 61 10.07 -17.95 12.45
CA TYR A 61 9.01 -17.83 13.45
C TYR A 61 9.56 -18.17 14.84
N ILE A 62 9.30 -17.29 15.81
CA ILE A 62 9.60 -17.53 17.22
C ILE A 62 8.27 -17.86 17.89
N THR A 63 8.09 -19.13 18.28
CA THR A 63 6.88 -19.57 18.99
C THR A 63 7.08 -19.41 20.49
N SER A 64 6.07 -18.84 21.17
CA SER A 64 6.07 -18.66 22.64
C SER A 64 5.18 -19.68 23.36
N PHE A 65 4.43 -20.47 22.61
CA PHE A 65 3.52 -21.49 23.12
C PHE A 65 3.97 -22.86 22.63
N ALA A 66 3.68 -23.90 23.42
CA ALA A 66 3.95 -25.27 23.05
C ALA A 66 3.17 -25.66 21.78
N GLU A 67 3.80 -26.43 20.89
CA GLU A 67 3.20 -26.84 19.61
C GLU A 67 2.04 -27.84 19.78
N ASP A 68 2.04 -28.57 20.89
CA ASP A 68 1.09 -29.62 21.25
C ASP A 68 -0.04 -29.14 22.18
N ARG A 69 -0.13 -27.83 22.43
CA ARG A 69 -1.16 -27.25 23.29
C ARG A 69 -2.56 -27.53 22.74
N THR A 70 -3.42 -28.06 23.58
CA THR A 70 -4.81 -28.37 23.22
C THR A 70 -5.69 -27.13 23.21
N ILE A 71 -6.82 -27.21 22.49
CA ILE A 71 -7.82 -26.13 22.45
C ILE A 71 -8.35 -25.81 23.86
N ASP A 72 -8.57 -26.84 24.69
CA ASP A 72 -9.07 -26.66 26.06
C ASP A 72 -8.07 -25.89 26.93
N GLU A 73 -6.78 -26.18 26.82
CA GLU A 73 -5.73 -25.43 27.51
C GLU A 73 -5.63 -23.99 27.01
N ILE A 74 -5.89 -23.73 25.73
CA ILE A 74 -5.96 -22.38 25.15
C ILE A 74 -7.12 -21.60 25.78
N ILE A 75 -8.30 -22.20 25.83
CA ILE A 75 -9.49 -21.56 26.40
C ILE A 75 -9.27 -21.27 27.88
N ALA A 76 -8.76 -22.23 28.65
CA ALA A 76 -8.51 -22.08 30.07
C ALA A 76 -7.58 -20.91 30.38
N SER A 77 -6.41 -20.84 29.73
CA SER A 77 -5.48 -19.73 29.99
C SER A 77 -5.95 -18.40 29.38
N ASN A 78 -6.79 -18.40 28.36
CA ASN A 78 -7.42 -17.17 27.88
C ASN A 78 -8.42 -16.63 28.91
N LEU A 79 -9.22 -17.50 29.53
CA LEU A 79 -10.18 -17.10 30.55
C LEU A 79 -9.48 -16.48 31.77
N GLU A 80 -8.45 -17.14 32.29
CA GLU A 80 -7.64 -16.61 33.41
C GLU A 80 -7.03 -15.25 33.06
N ASN A 81 -6.47 -15.11 31.85
CA ASN A 81 -5.92 -13.84 31.41
C ASN A 81 -6.98 -12.74 31.27
N GLN A 82 -8.21 -13.09 30.89
CA GLN A 82 -9.30 -12.11 30.83
C GLN A 82 -9.73 -11.64 32.20
N GLU A 83 -9.84 -12.53 33.19
CA GLU A 83 -10.15 -12.12 34.57
C GLU A 83 -9.10 -11.13 35.10
N ILE A 84 -7.82 -11.43 34.90
CA ILE A 84 -6.72 -10.54 35.31
C ILE A 84 -6.80 -9.19 34.56
N LYS A 85 -7.11 -9.22 33.26
CA LYS A 85 -7.26 -8.01 32.45
C LYS A 85 -8.43 -7.16 32.95
N GLU A 86 -9.57 -7.77 33.24
CA GLU A 86 -10.76 -7.09 33.76
C GLU A 86 -10.50 -6.47 35.12
N LEU A 87 -9.84 -7.19 36.04
CA LEU A 87 -9.44 -6.65 37.35
C LEU A 87 -8.50 -5.44 37.21
N ARG A 88 -7.53 -5.50 36.30
CA ARG A 88 -6.63 -4.37 36.02
C ARG A 88 -7.38 -3.19 35.41
N ALA A 89 -8.27 -3.45 34.45
CA ALA A 89 -9.08 -2.43 33.80
C ALA A 89 -10.01 -1.72 34.81
N ALA A 90 -10.66 -2.48 35.70
CA ALA A 90 -11.49 -1.93 36.77
C ALA A 90 -10.68 -1.01 37.70
N LYS A 91 -9.49 -1.46 38.15
CA LYS A 91 -8.60 -0.62 38.97
C LYS A 91 -8.14 0.64 38.24
N GLN A 92 -7.81 0.53 36.95
CA GLN A 92 -7.42 1.69 36.15
C GLN A 92 -8.58 2.68 35.98
N ALA A 93 -9.81 2.19 35.79
CA ALA A 93 -11.00 3.03 35.70
C ALA A 93 -11.27 3.79 37.01
N GLU A 94 -11.14 3.11 38.17
CA GLU A 94 -11.23 3.72 39.50
C GLU A 94 -10.17 4.82 39.68
N ILE A 95 -8.90 4.53 39.37
CA ILE A 95 -7.81 5.51 39.45
C ILE A 95 -8.06 6.69 38.50
N ALA A 96 -8.50 6.43 37.27
CA ALA A 96 -8.79 7.47 36.29
C ALA A 96 -9.94 8.37 36.75
N LYS A 97 -10.98 7.79 37.36
CA LYS A 97 -12.08 8.55 37.96
C LYS A 97 -11.58 9.42 39.11
N ALA A 98 -10.86 8.84 40.07
CA ALA A 98 -10.29 9.58 41.20
C ALA A 98 -9.37 10.72 40.74
N LYS A 99 -8.55 10.49 39.70
CA LYS A 99 -7.73 11.55 39.10
C LYS A 99 -8.58 12.67 38.51
N ARG A 100 -9.59 12.36 37.70
CA ARG A 100 -10.49 13.38 37.12
C ARG A 100 -11.17 14.20 38.21
N ASP A 101 -11.70 13.53 39.23
CA ASP A 101 -12.39 14.18 40.34
C ASP A 101 -11.44 15.10 41.11
N ALA A 102 -10.20 14.66 41.36
CA ALA A 102 -9.17 15.48 42.00
C ALA A 102 -8.78 16.71 41.15
N TYR A 103 -8.62 16.55 39.83
CA TYR A 103 -8.33 17.68 38.93
C TYR A 103 -9.48 18.67 38.84
N MET A 104 -10.73 18.18 38.81
CA MET A 104 -11.92 19.04 38.83
C MET A 104 -11.99 19.82 40.15
N ALA A 105 -11.75 19.16 41.29
CA ALA A 105 -11.74 19.80 42.60
C ALA A 105 -10.64 20.87 42.69
N LEU A 106 -9.43 20.57 42.19
CA LEU A 106 -8.32 21.52 42.16
C LEU A 106 -8.66 22.74 41.28
N GLY A 107 -9.20 22.52 40.08
CA GLY A 107 -9.60 23.61 39.18
C GLY A 107 -10.67 24.50 39.78
N ALA A 108 -11.67 23.91 40.45
CA ALA A 108 -12.70 24.67 41.16
C ALA A 108 -12.11 25.49 42.32
N ALA A 109 -11.17 24.92 43.08
CA ALA A 109 -10.51 25.60 44.21
C ALA A 109 -9.58 26.75 43.77
N THR A 110 -8.96 26.65 42.59
CA THR A 110 -8.09 27.70 42.03
C THR A 110 -8.86 28.76 41.22
N GLY A 111 -10.20 28.66 41.17
CA GLY A 111 -11.08 29.65 40.53
C GLY A 111 -11.29 29.46 39.03
N LEU A 112 -10.94 28.30 38.45
CA LEU A 112 -11.30 27.97 37.07
C LEU A 112 -12.77 27.53 36.96
N ASP A 113 -13.45 27.95 35.88
CA ASP A 113 -14.80 27.46 35.55
C ASP A 113 -14.75 26.07 34.90
N VAL A 114 -14.76 25.04 35.74
CA VAL A 114 -14.71 23.63 35.34
C VAL A 114 -15.95 23.23 34.52
N LYS A 115 -17.11 23.86 34.76
CA LYS A 115 -18.37 23.52 34.07
C LYS A 115 -18.36 24.01 32.62
N GLU A 116 -17.91 25.24 32.40
CA GLU A 116 -17.80 25.80 31.05
C GLU A 116 -16.77 25.03 30.22
N MET A 117 -15.63 24.67 30.84
CA MET A 117 -14.61 23.84 30.19
C MET A 117 -15.12 22.45 29.82
N ALA A 118 -15.88 21.79 30.70
CA ALA A 118 -16.47 20.49 30.41
C ALA A 118 -17.43 20.56 29.22
N ARG A 119 -18.32 21.57 29.18
CA ARG A 119 -19.23 21.79 28.05
C ARG A 119 -18.48 21.99 26.73
N LYS A 120 -17.47 22.87 26.71
CA LYS A 120 -16.64 23.11 25.52
C LYS A 120 -15.89 21.84 25.08
N ALA A 121 -15.46 21.01 26.02
CA ALA A 121 -14.79 19.74 25.72
C ALA A 121 -15.75 18.70 25.13
N ASP A 122 -17.01 18.67 25.58
CA ASP A 122 -18.04 17.78 25.03
C ASP A 122 -18.45 18.21 23.61
N GLU A 123 -18.64 19.51 23.38
CA GLU A 123 -18.90 20.07 22.04
C GLU A 123 -17.77 19.74 21.06
N ARG A 124 -16.51 19.87 21.50
CA ARG A 124 -15.34 19.49 20.69
C ARG A 124 -15.27 17.99 20.42
N ARG A 125 -15.50 17.15 21.44
CA ARG A 125 -15.49 15.69 21.27
C ARG A 125 -16.57 15.23 20.30
N ALA A 126 -17.78 15.76 20.39
CA ALA A 126 -18.85 15.46 19.45
C ALA A 126 -18.50 15.85 18.01
N ALA A 127 -17.86 17.01 17.81
CA ALA A 127 -17.40 17.44 16.50
C ALA A 127 -16.26 16.55 15.95
N GLU A 128 -15.30 16.18 16.80
CA GLU A 128 -14.18 15.29 16.45
C GLU A 128 -14.69 13.86 16.11
N GLU A 129 -15.66 13.34 16.86
CA GLU A 129 -16.29 12.03 16.60
C GLU A 129 -17.07 12.02 15.27
N ALA A 130 -17.83 13.07 14.98
CA ALA A 130 -18.55 13.22 13.73
C ALA A 130 -17.60 13.30 12.52
N ALA A 131 -16.50 14.05 12.66
CA ALA A 131 -15.45 14.11 11.63
C ALA A 131 -14.77 12.76 11.41
N ALA A 132 -14.43 12.04 12.49
CA ALA A 132 -13.82 10.72 12.41
C ALA A 132 -14.79 9.66 11.84
N GLU A 133 -16.10 9.80 12.04
CA GLU A 133 -17.09 8.93 11.41
C GLU A 133 -17.24 9.20 9.91
N ALA A 134 -17.24 10.47 9.51
CA ALA A 134 -17.22 10.85 8.10
C ALA A 134 -15.97 10.30 7.39
N GLU A 135 -14.79 10.45 7.98
CA GLU A 135 -13.55 9.91 7.43
C GLU A 135 -13.59 8.37 7.33
N ARG A 136 -14.11 7.68 8.36
CA ARG A 136 -14.30 6.22 8.31
C ARG A 136 -15.30 5.81 7.23
N ALA A 137 -16.34 6.61 6.98
CA ALA A 137 -17.30 6.35 5.91
C ALA A 137 -16.65 6.51 4.52
N GLU A 138 -15.86 7.55 4.31
CA GLU A 138 -15.10 7.77 3.07
C GLU A 138 -14.09 6.65 2.83
N GLN A 139 -13.37 6.22 3.87
CA GLN A 139 -12.46 5.07 3.78
C GLN A 139 -13.21 3.80 3.41
N ARG A 140 -14.35 3.50 4.05
CA ARG A 140 -15.19 2.34 3.69
C ARG A 140 -15.64 2.39 2.23
N GLU A 141 -16.05 3.54 1.72
CA GLU A 141 -16.40 3.70 0.31
C GLU A 141 -15.21 3.50 -0.62
N HIS A 142 -14.04 4.03 -0.25
CA HIS A 142 -12.80 3.85 -1.01
C HIS A 142 -12.42 2.37 -1.07
N PHE A 143 -12.50 1.65 0.06
CA PHE A 143 -12.26 0.21 0.11
C PHE A 143 -13.29 -0.60 -0.69
N ALA A 144 -14.54 -0.17 -0.75
CA ALA A 144 -15.58 -0.81 -1.56
C ALA A 144 -15.39 -0.59 -3.07
N LYS A 145 -14.72 0.49 -3.48
CA LYS A 145 -14.40 0.81 -4.88
C LYS A 145 -13.09 0.18 -5.37
N LEU A 146 -12.28 -0.38 -4.47
CA LEU A 146 -11.11 -1.15 -4.87
C LEU A 146 -11.55 -2.41 -5.61
N PRO A 147 -10.96 -2.72 -6.78
CA PRO A 147 -11.25 -3.96 -7.47
C PRO A 147 -10.92 -5.12 -6.53
N ALA A 148 -11.79 -6.13 -6.48
CA ALA A 148 -11.53 -7.37 -5.75
C ALA A 148 -10.12 -7.83 -6.13
N ALA A 149 -9.23 -7.93 -5.14
CA ALA A 149 -7.86 -8.38 -5.36
C ALA A 149 -7.94 -9.65 -6.20
N SER A 150 -7.42 -9.55 -7.43
CA SER A 150 -7.57 -10.60 -8.43
C SER A 150 -7.16 -11.92 -7.83
N GLU A 151 -8.12 -12.81 -7.76
CA GLU A 151 -8.02 -14.22 -7.41
C GLU A 151 -6.92 -14.85 -8.30
N SER A 152 -5.68 -14.78 -7.85
CA SER A 152 -4.52 -15.42 -8.50
C SER A 152 -3.56 -16.05 -7.49
N ALA A 153 -4.05 -16.28 -6.27
CA ALA A 153 -3.37 -17.08 -5.27
C ALA A 153 -4.35 -18.09 -4.67
N ALA A 154 -4.66 -19.12 -5.46
CA ALA A 154 -5.10 -20.41 -4.97
C ALA A 154 -4.06 -21.45 -5.44
N PRO A 155 -3.80 -22.50 -4.63
CA PRO A 155 -2.53 -23.22 -4.53
C PRO A 155 -2.10 -24.02 -5.78
#